data_AF-A0A9X2FB59-F1
#
_entry.id   AF-A0A9X2FB59-F1
#
_cell.length_a   1.000
_cell.length_b   1.000
_cell.length_c   1.000
_cell.angle_alpha   90.00
_cell.angle_beta   90.00
_cell.angle_gamma   90.00
#
_symmetry.space_group_name_H-M   'P 1'
#
loop_
_entity.id
_entity.type
_entity.pdbx_description
1 polymer ?
#
loop_
_entity_poly.entity_id
_entity_poly.type
_entity_poly.pdbx_seq_one_letter_code
_entity_poly.pdbx_strand_id
1 'polypeptide(L)'
;MQLDQTRIVIRERRFGEILGLALQVTRAGIHWIAPLWLLGVSAFAVLNGFLLYPTLVDDLDFEEVPVRYGILLLILVAIETPLATAPITLYLGKMTFNSPFQFRTMLVELIRSLPQLLLYQVVLRTLLMPFLLLPYWLMPYLGELILLERNPLTGGRHQRLTTNRRSRNLHSNNGAELFGRWVTAVIVGGALTLALGFGIAILVTQIGGIEVTPLIQFLVVGPLSLWVVVGWMAVVRFLSYLDLRIRREGWEVELLMRAEASRLRRPSSLVSA
;
A
#
# COMPACT_ATOMS: atom_id res chain seq x y z
N MET A 1 13.37 1.39 16.92
CA MET A 1 13.54 2.17 15.67
C MET A 1 14.46 3.33 15.99
N GLN A 2 15.53 3.54 15.23
CA GLN A 2 16.39 4.73 15.39
C GLN A 2 15.77 5.85 14.54
N LEU A 3 15.11 6.81 15.20
CA LEU A 3 14.39 7.91 14.53
C LEU A 3 15.35 8.96 13.96
N ASP A 4 16.60 9.00 14.45
CA ASP A 4 17.60 10.02 14.12
C ASP A 4 18.27 9.78 12.74
N GLN A 5 17.91 8.69 12.03
CA GLN A 5 18.52 8.27 10.77
C GLN A 5 17.47 7.98 9.68
N THR A 6 16.38 8.75 9.60
CA THR A 6 15.39 8.56 8.53
C THR A 6 15.76 9.35 7.28
N ARG A 7 15.68 8.73 6.09
CA ARG A 7 15.89 9.42 4.80
C ARG A 7 14.75 10.38 4.44
N ILE A 8 13.60 10.22 5.09
CA ILE A 8 12.42 11.05 4.91
C ILE A 8 12.31 11.99 6.10
N VAL A 9 12.16 13.28 5.83
CA VAL A 9 11.91 14.30 6.86
C VAL A 9 10.57 14.01 7.53
N ILE A 10 10.65 13.79 8.84
CA ILE A 10 9.52 13.53 9.74
C ILE A 10 8.83 14.87 10.01
N ARG A 11 7.65 15.02 9.43
CA ARG A 11 6.70 16.11 9.68
C ARG A 11 5.31 15.62 9.32
N GLU A 12 4.29 16.21 9.92
CA GLU A 12 2.91 15.99 9.47
C GLU A 12 2.71 16.46 8.03
N ARG A 13 1.98 15.67 7.23
CA ARG A 13 1.69 15.97 5.82
C ARG A 13 0.21 15.88 5.52
N ARG A 14 -0.25 16.72 4.59
CA ARG A 14 -1.58 16.59 3.98
C ARG A 14 -1.56 15.48 2.94
N PHE A 15 -2.72 14.87 2.67
CA PHE A 15 -2.81 13.74 1.74
C PHE A 15 -2.28 14.08 0.32
N GLY A 16 -2.53 15.29 -0.19
CA GLY A 16 -1.97 15.74 -1.48
C GLY A 16 -0.44 15.82 -1.50
N GLU A 17 0.19 16.23 -0.39
CA GLU A 17 1.65 16.20 -0.27
C GLU A 17 2.19 14.77 -0.24
N ILE A 18 1.42 13.84 0.35
CA ILE A 18 1.76 12.41 0.37
C ILE A 18 1.71 11.83 -1.06
N LEU A 19 0.71 12.19 -1.86
CA LEU A 19 0.63 11.77 -3.27
C LEU A 19 1.85 12.28 -4.07
N GLY A 20 2.20 13.56 -3.92
CA GLY A 20 3.38 14.14 -4.56
C GLY A 20 4.70 13.49 -4.09
N LEU A 21 4.84 13.25 -2.79
CA LEU A 21 6.01 12.56 -2.23
C LEU A 21 6.10 11.11 -2.72
N ALA A 22 4.97 10.41 -2.85
CA ALA A 22 4.95 9.04 -3.35
C ALA A 22 5.54 8.95 -4.76
N LEU A 23 5.26 9.92 -5.65
CA LEU A 23 5.91 9.98 -6.96
C LEU A 23 7.43 10.09 -6.88
N GLN A 24 7.94 10.94 -5.99
CA GLN A 24 9.38 11.11 -5.79
C GLN A 24 10.03 9.84 -5.23
N VAL A 25 9.40 9.21 -4.25
CA VAL A 25 9.86 7.94 -3.65
C VAL A 25 9.85 6.82 -4.67
N THR A 26 8.77 6.71 -5.46
CA THR A 26 8.66 5.72 -6.53
C THR A 26 9.74 5.93 -7.59
N ARG A 27 9.97 7.17 -8.02
CA ARG A 27 11.03 7.50 -8.99
C ARG A 27 12.41 7.17 -8.46
N ALA A 28 12.73 7.54 -7.23
CA ALA A 28 14.04 7.28 -6.62
C ALA A 28 14.28 5.78 -6.38
N GLY A 29 13.22 5.04 -6.05
CA GLY A 29 13.27 3.61 -5.74
C GLY A 29 12.89 2.67 -6.87
N ILE A 30 12.69 3.17 -8.10
CA ILE A 30 12.02 2.41 -9.18
C ILE A 30 12.70 1.07 -9.48
N HIS A 31 14.03 1.03 -9.43
CA HIS A 31 14.83 -0.16 -9.69
C HIS A 31 14.58 -1.31 -8.70
N TRP A 32 14.12 -1.01 -7.48
CA TRP A 32 13.68 -2.03 -6.52
C TRP A 32 12.16 -2.18 -6.48
N ILE A 33 11.43 -1.07 -6.60
CA ILE A 33 9.97 -1.09 -6.52
C ILE A 33 9.36 -1.85 -7.70
N ALA A 34 9.86 -1.66 -8.92
CA ALA A 34 9.36 -2.33 -10.11
C ALA A 34 9.47 -3.87 -10.07
N PRO A 35 10.64 -4.48 -9.76
CA PRO A 35 10.73 -5.94 -9.67
C PRO A 35 9.93 -6.50 -8.49
N LEU A 36 9.84 -5.79 -7.36
CA LEU A 36 9.01 -6.21 -6.22
C LEU A 36 7.52 -6.12 -6.51
N TRP A 37 7.11 -5.10 -7.25
CA TRP A 37 5.75 -4.97 -7.78
C TRP A 37 5.44 -6.13 -8.72
N LEU A 38 6.31 -6.41 -9.69
CA LEU A 38 6.15 -7.56 -10.60
C LEU A 38 6.05 -8.88 -9.84
N LEU A 39 6.92 -9.11 -8.84
CA LEU A 39 6.91 -10.30 -8.02
C LEU A 39 5.56 -10.49 -7.29
N GLY A 40 5.02 -9.41 -6.71
CA GLY A 40 3.76 -9.47 -5.98
C GLY A 40 2.54 -9.56 -6.89
N VAL A 41 2.50 -8.74 -7.94
CA VAL A 41 1.33 -8.59 -8.83
C VAL A 41 1.19 -9.75 -9.81
N SER A 42 2.28 -10.28 -10.36
CA SER A 42 2.20 -11.29 -11.43
C SER A 42 1.38 -12.52 -11.02
N ALA A 43 1.55 -13.01 -9.80
CA ALA A 43 0.80 -14.15 -9.29
C ALA A 43 -0.72 -13.89 -9.29
N PHE A 44 -1.14 -12.70 -8.84
CA PHE A 44 -2.56 -12.32 -8.77
C PHE A 44 -3.12 -11.92 -10.13
N ALA A 45 -2.33 -11.29 -11.00
CA ALA A 45 -2.76 -10.98 -12.35
C ALA A 45 -3.05 -12.26 -13.16
N VAL A 46 -2.19 -13.28 -13.03
CA VAL A 46 -2.42 -14.59 -13.66
C VAL A 46 -3.64 -15.29 -13.06
N LEU A 47 -3.77 -15.27 -11.73
CA LEU A 47 -4.93 -15.85 -11.05
C LEU A 47 -6.25 -15.20 -11.49
N ASN A 48 -6.30 -13.86 -11.52
CA ASN A 48 -7.47 -13.11 -11.96
C ASN A 48 -7.80 -13.35 -13.43
N GLY A 49 -6.77 -13.41 -14.29
CA GLY A 49 -6.94 -13.78 -15.69
C GLY A 49 -7.59 -15.15 -15.83
N PHE A 50 -7.10 -16.15 -15.10
CA PHE A 50 -7.67 -17.50 -15.14
C PHE A 50 -9.11 -17.56 -14.58
N LEU A 51 -9.36 -16.92 -13.44
CA LEU A 51 -10.67 -16.96 -12.78
C LEU A 51 -11.75 -16.19 -13.53
N LEU A 52 -11.41 -15.05 -14.14
CA LEU A 52 -12.37 -14.16 -14.77
C LEU A 52 -12.48 -14.34 -16.27
N TYR A 53 -11.61 -15.12 -16.92
CA TYR A 53 -11.67 -15.37 -18.36
C TYR A 53 -13.03 -15.91 -18.82
N PRO A 54 -13.63 -16.93 -18.17
CA PRO A 54 -14.94 -17.43 -18.59
C PRO A 54 -16.03 -16.36 -18.49
N THR A 55 -16.01 -15.55 -17.43
CA THR A 55 -16.97 -14.45 -17.25
C THR A 55 -16.78 -13.35 -18.28
N LEU A 56 -15.53 -13.06 -18.67
CA LEU A 56 -15.24 -12.06 -19.69
C LEU A 56 -15.77 -12.48 -21.06
N VAL A 57 -15.56 -13.74 -21.44
CA VAL A 57 -16.05 -14.28 -22.71
C VAL A 57 -17.58 -14.24 -22.73
N ASP A 58 -18.22 -14.72 -21.67
CA ASP A 58 -19.68 -14.70 -21.53
C ASP A 58 -20.23 -13.26 -21.60
N ASP A 59 -19.64 -12.31 -20.86
CA ASP A 59 -20.08 -10.91 -20.91
C ASP A 59 -19.91 -10.31 -22.32
N LEU A 60 -18.81 -10.58 -23.03
CA LEU A 60 -18.58 -10.02 -24.37
C LEU A 60 -19.47 -10.64 -25.45
N ASP A 61 -20.00 -11.84 -25.22
CA ASP A 61 -20.96 -12.48 -26.13
C ASP A 61 -22.36 -11.84 -26.04
N PHE A 62 -22.71 -11.23 -24.90
CA PHE A 62 -24.05 -10.70 -24.62
C PHE A 62 -24.11 -9.18 -24.42
N GLU A 63 -23.01 -8.53 -24.02
CA GLU A 63 -22.94 -7.11 -23.67
C GLU A 63 -21.74 -6.41 -24.33
N GLU A 64 -21.92 -5.16 -24.79
CA GLU A 64 -20.81 -4.35 -25.32
C GLU A 64 -19.80 -3.93 -24.23
N VAL A 65 -20.25 -3.88 -22.97
CA VAL A 65 -19.43 -3.49 -21.82
C VAL A 65 -19.56 -4.58 -20.75
N PRO A 66 -18.47 -5.31 -20.42
CA PRO A 66 -18.53 -6.43 -19.49
C PRO A 66 -18.54 -5.94 -18.03
N VAL A 67 -19.71 -5.46 -17.58
CA VAL A 67 -19.88 -4.84 -16.25
C VAL A 67 -19.63 -5.85 -15.14
N ARG A 68 -20.12 -7.08 -15.29
CA ARG A 68 -19.97 -8.15 -14.30
C ARG A 68 -18.49 -8.52 -14.14
N TYR A 69 -17.75 -8.68 -15.23
CA TYR A 69 -16.29 -8.82 -15.21
C TYR A 69 -15.62 -7.68 -14.44
N GLY A 70 -15.97 -6.43 -14.74
CA GLY A 70 -15.38 -5.25 -14.10
C GLY A 70 -15.59 -5.23 -12.58
N ILE A 71 -16.81 -5.54 -12.12
CA ILE A 71 -17.14 -5.61 -10.69
C ILE A 71 -16.34 -6.73 -10.00
N LEU A 72 -16.30 -7.93 -10.58
CA LEU A 72 -15.56 -9.06 -10.01
C LEU A 72 -14.06 -8.80 -9.96
N LEU A 73 -13.50 -8.17 -11.00
CA LEU A 73 -12.10 -7.75 -11.03
C LEU A 73 -11.79 -6.79 -9.88
N LEU A 74 -12.63 -5.76 -9.68
CA LEU A 74 -12.45 -4.80 -8.58
C LEU A 74 -12.54 -5.48 -7.20
N ILE A 75 -13.46 -6.43 -7.04
CA ILE A 75 -13.58 -7.20 -5.78
C ILE A 75 -12.33 -8.04 -5.52
N LEU A 76 -11.87 -8.81 -6.51
CA LEU A 76 -10.66 -9.64 -6.40
C LEU A 76 -9.43 -8.78 -6.09
N VAL A 77 -9.20 -7.72 -6.88
CA VAL A 77 -8.07 -6.81 -6.65
C VAL A 77 -8.16 -6.16 -5.28
N ALA A 78 -9.35 -5.76 -4.82
CA ALA A 78 -9.51 -5.20 -3.48
C ALA A 78 -9.07 -6.18 -2.40
N ILE A 79 -9.38 -7.47 -2.53
CA ILE A 79 -9.00 -8.55 -1.60
C ILE A 79 -7.48 -8.81 -1.66
N GLU A 80 -6.92 -8.89 -2.86
CA GLU A 80 -5.54 -9.32 -3.12
C GLU A 80 -4.49 -8.24 -2.88
N THR A 81 -4.87 -6.96 -3.06
CA THR A 81 -3.97 -5.80 -2.99
C THR A 81 -3.02 -5.82 -1.78
N PRO A 82 -3.46 -6.09 -0.53
CA PRO A 82 -2.57 -6.10 0.62
C PRO A 82 -1.47 -7.18 0.55
N LEU A 83 -1.77 -8.33 -0.06
CA LEU A 83 -0.79 -9.40 -0.26
C LEU A 83 0.13 -9.07 -1.43
N ALA A 84 -0.43 -8.61 -2.55
CA ALA A 84 0.32 -8.19 -3.74
C ALA A 84 1.32 -7.07 -3.43
N THR A 85 0.97 -6.14 -2.53
CA THR A 85 1.79 -4.97 -2.18
C THR A 85 2.68 -5.17 -0.94
N ALA A 86 2.63 -6.34 -0.30
CA ALA A 86 3.45 -6.66 0.86
C ALA A 86 4.97 -6.56 0.62
N PRO A 87 5.53 -7.02 -0.52
CA PRO A 87 6.95 -6.88 -0.80
C PRO A 87 7.41 -5.42 -0.87
N ILE A 88 6.60 -4.54 -1.50
CA ILE A 88 6.87 -3.11 -1.60
C ILE A 88 6.89 -2.48 -0.20
N THR A 89 5.90 -2.82 0.63
CA THR A 89 5.78 -2.32 2.01
C THR A 89 6.99 -2.69 2.87
N LEU A 90 7.46 -3.95 2.78
CA LEU A 90 8.66 -4.40 3.51
C LEU A 90 9.93 -3.69 3.04
N TYR A 91 10.09 -3.51 1.73
CA TYR A 91 11.23 -2.78 1.16
C TYR A 91 11.25 -1.33 1.64
N LEU A 92 10.12 -0.62 1.53
CA LEU A 92 10.01 0.77 1.97
C LEU A 92 10.27 0.91 3.48
N GLY A 93 9.79 -0.04 4.28
CA GLY A 93 10.11 -0.12 5.71
C GLY A 93 11.62 -0.15 5.95
N LYS A 94 12.36 -1.06 5.30
CA LYS A 94 13.82 -1.17 5.47
C LYS A 94 14.57 0.07 5.02
N MET A 95 14.20 0.63 3.86
CA MET A 95 14.84 1.80 3.29
C MET A 95 14.60 3.07 4.11
N THR A 96 13.43 3.21 4.74
CA THR A 96 13.10 4.37 5.56
C THR A 96 13.94 4.44 6.82
N PHE A 97 14.27 3.28 7.42
CA PHE A 97 15.01 3.17 8.68
C PHE A 97 16.48 2.76 8.51
N ASN A 98 17.10 3.11 7.37
CA ASN A 98 18.52 2.88 7.07
C ASN A 98 19.04 1.45 7.38
N SER A 99 18.18 0.44 7.23
CA SER A 99 18.58 -0.95 7.37
C SER A 99 19.19 -1.46 6.06
N PRO A 100 20.28 -2.26 6.09
CA PRO A 100 20.82 -2.84 4.87
C PRO A 100 19.76 -3.71 4.20
N PHE A 101 19.45 -3.42 2.94
CA PHE A 101 18.48 -4.20 2.19
C PHE A 101 19.08 -5.53 1.78
N GLN A 102 18.48 -6.63 2.25
CA GLN A 102 18.82 -7.99 1.85
C GLN A 102 17.56 -8.71 1.41
N PHE A 103 17.55 -9.14 0.14
CA PHE A 103 16.38 -9.76 -0.49
C PHE A 103 15.94 -11.06 0.21
N ARG A 104 16.90 -11.93 0.55
CA ARG A 104 16.63 -13.19 1.27
C ARG A 104 15.93 -12.95 2.60
N THR A 105 16.43 -11.99 3.37
CA THR A 105 15.86 -11.61 4.66
C THR A 105 14.44 -11.07 4.50
N MET A 106 14.18 -10.27 3.45
CA MET A 106 12.84 -9.77 3.14
C MET A 106 11.86 -10.91 2.79
N LEU A 107 12.28 -11.91 1.99
CA LEU A 107 11.45 -13.07 1.69
C LEU A 107 11.12 -13.91 2.93
N VAL A 108 12.11 -14.15 3.80
CA VAL A 108 11.88 -14.87 5.07
C VAL A 108 10.89 -14.11 5.94
N GLU A 109 10.99 -12.79 5.98
CA GLU A 109 10.05 -11.95 6.73
C GLU A 109 8.65 -11.97 6.14
N LEU A 110 8.53 -11.91 4.81
CA LEU A 110 7.27 -12.05 4.10
C LEU A 110 6.61 -13.40 4.42
N ILE A 111 7.35 -14.50 4.29
CA ILE A 111 6.85 -15.87 4.57
C ILE A 111 6.43 -16.02 6.04
N ARG A 112 7.17 -15.44 6.98
CA ARG A 112 6.80 -15.46 8.41
C ARG A 112 5.52 -14.67 8.70
N SER A 113 5.28 -13.59 7.95
CA SER A 113 4.09 -12.74 8.10
C SER A 113 2.87 -13.24 7.31
N LEU A 114 3.06 -14.12 6.33
CA LEU A 114 2.02 -14.61 5.41
C LEU A 114 0.81 -15.22 6.14
N PRO A 115 0.96 -16.11 7.14
CA PRO A 115 -0.20 -16.69 7.84
C PRO A 115 -1.09 -15.62 8.49
N GLN A 116 -0.45 -14.61 9.07
CA GLN A 116 -1.14 -13.50 9.72
C GLN A 116 -1.81 -12.57 8.70
N LEU A 117 -1.15 -12.29 7.58
CA LEU A 117 -1.73 -11.52 6.48
C LEU A 117 -2.94 -12.25 5.87
N LEU A 118 -2.82 -13.54 5.58
CA LEU A 118 -3.93 -14.34 5.04
C LEU A 118 -5.14 -14.36 5.99
N LEU A 119 -4.90 -14.55 7.29
CA LEU A 119 -5.99 -14.58 8.27
C LEU A 119 -6.73 -13.24 8.37
N TYR A 120 -6.00 -12.13 8.50
CA TYR A 120 -6.64 -10.82 8.69
C TYR A 120 -7.11 -10.15 7.39
N GLN A 121 -6.38 -10.33 6.30
CA GLN A 121 -6.61 -9.59 5.07
C GLN A 121 -7.37 -10.37 4.02
N VAL A 122 -7.29 -11.69 4.02
CA VAL A 122 -8.07 -12.54 3.11
C VAL A 122 -9.29 -13.06 3.85
N VAL A 123 -9.13 -13.86 4.90
CA VAL A 123 -10.26 -14.52 5.57
C VAL A 123 -11.21 -13.51 6.22
N LEU A 124 -10.71 -12.71 7.16
CA LEU A 124 -11.55 -11.76 7.88
C LEU A 124 -12.13 -10.70 6.94
N ARG A 125 -11.34 -10.23 5.96
CA ARG A 125 -11.77 -9.19 5.05
C ARG A 125 -12.82 -9.68 4.07
N THR A 126 -12.61 -10.83 3.42
CA THR A 126 -13.57 -11.42 2.48
C THR A 126 -14.88 -11.75 3.19
N LEU A 127 -14.83 -12.26 4.42
CA LEU A 127 -16.03 -12.57 5.20
C LEU A 127 -16.82 -11.30 5.59
N LEU A 128 -16.14 -10.18 5.86
CA LEU A 128 -16.79 -8.92 6.22
C LEU A 128 -17.18 -8.05 5.02
N MET A 129 -16.62 -8.30 3.83
CA MET A 129 -16.84 -7.51 2.61
C MET A 129 -18.31 -7.48 2.17
N PRO A 130 -19.02 -8.62 2.02
CA PRO A 130 -20.39 -8.64 1.49
C PRO A 130 -21.43 -8.08 2.46
N PHE A 131 -21.19 -8.13 3.76
CA PHE A 131 -22.17 -7.64 4.74
C PHE A 131 -22.17 -6.13 4.90
N LEU A 132 -21.11 -5.44 4.46
CA LEU A 132 -20.90 -4.08 4.89
C LEU A 132 -20.26 -3.14 3.85
N LEU A 133 -19.52 -3.55 2.79
CA LEU A 133 -18.65 -2.65 1.96
C LEU A 133 -17.69 -1.72 2.75
N LEU A 134 -17.81 -1.69 4.07
CA LEU A 134 -17.17 -0.82 5.01
C LEU A 134 -15.79 -1.34 5.47
N PRO A 135 -15.37 -2.62 5.46
CA PRO A 135 -14.14 -3.00 6.19
C PRO A 135 -12.85 -2.30 5.74
N TYR A 136 -12.82 -1.71 4.54
CA TYR A 136 -11.70 -0.86 4.09
C TYR A 136 -11.46 0.36 5.01
N TRP A 137 -12.51 0.97 5.59
CA TRP A 137 -12.39 2.18 6.41
C TRP A 137 -11.92 1.93 7.85
N LEU A 138 -12.12 0.70 8.38
CA LEU A 138 -11.97 0.40 9.81
C LEU A 138 -10.53 0.04 10.14
N MET A 139 -9.82 -0.54 9.17
CA MET A 139 -8.44 -1.02 9.33
C MET A 139 -7.60 -0.86 8.04
N PRO A 140 -7.50 0.35 7.45
CA PRO A 140 -6.83 0.59 6.17
C PRO A 140 -5.32 0.25 6.17
N TYR A 141 -4.64 0.40 7.30
CA TYR A 141 -3.18 0.22 7.42
C TYR A 141 -2.77 -1.06 8.18
N LEU A 142 -3.66 -2.05 8.26
CA LEU A 142 -3.39 -3.27 9.02
C LEU A 142 -2.26 -4.11 8.39
N GLY A 143 -2.06 -4.03 7.08
CA GLY A 143 -0.93 -4.69 6.41
C GLY A 143 0.42 -4.13 6.79
N GLU A 144 0.56 -2.80 6.75
CA GLU A 144 1.75 -2.10 7.20
C GLU A 144 2.04 -2.42 8.67
N LEU A 145 1.00 -2.42 9.50
CA LEU A 145 1.12 -2.75 10.91
C LEU A 145 1.67 -4.18 11.13
N ILE A 146 1.12 -5.18 10.42
CA ILE A 146 1.58 -6.57 10.53
C ILE A 146 3.02 -6.70 10.04
N LEU A 147 3.32 -6.16 8.85
CA LEU A 147 4.61 -6.31 8.19
C LEU A 147 5.74 -5.61 8.95
N LEU A 148 5.47 -4.41 9.48
CA LEU A 148 6.49 -3.54 10.06
C LEU A 148 6.60 -3.68 11.57
N GLU A 149 5.48 -3.83 12.30
CA GLU A 149 5.53 -3.94 13.77
C GLU A 149 5.62 -5.38 14.27
N ARG A 150 5.20 -6.37 13.47
CA ARG A 150 5.26 -7.80 13.80
C ARG A 150 4.63 -8.13 15.17
N ASN A 151 3.50 -7.50 15.46
CA ASN A 151 2.78 -7.71 16.71
C ASN A 151 2.22 -9.14 16.76
N PRO A 152 2.24 -9.81 17.93
CA PRO A 152 1.70 -11.16 18.05
C PRO A 152 0.18 -11.19 17.84
N LEU A 153 -0.32 -12.35 17.38
CA LEU A 153 -1.75 -12.62 17.21
C LEU A 153 -2.48 -12.65 18.57
N THR A 154 -1.87 -13.33 19.53
CA THR A 154 -2.39 -13.53 20.88
C THR A 154 -1.48 -12.87 21.91
N GLY A 155 -2.07 -12.35 22.99
CA GLY A 155 -1.34 -11.72 24.08
C GLY A 155 -0.59 -12.78 24.88
N GLY A 156 0.56 -13.21 24.39
CA GLY A 156 1.41 -14.18 25.09
C GLY A 156 1.96 -13.63 26.41
N ARG A 157 2.72 -14.48 27.11
CA ARG A 157 3.29 -14.30 28.47
C ARG A 157 4.12 -13.02 28.72
N HIS A 158 4.33 -12.14 27.72
CA HIS A 158 5.22 -10.97 27.82
C HIS A 158 4.50 -9.62 27.61
N GLN A 159 3.20 -9.54 27.90
CA GLN A 159 2.43 -8.27 27.91
C GLN A 159 2.53 -7.43 26.61
N ARG A 160 2.90 -8.04 25.47
CA ARG A 160 2.94 -7.36 24.18
C ARG A 160 1.52 -7.09 23.68
N LEU A 161 1.27 -5.86 23.20
CA LEU A 161 0.01 -5.48 22.58
C LEU A 161 -0.29 -6.39 21.37
N THR A 162 -1.50 -6.94 21.31
CA THR A 162 -1.94 -7.76 20.17
C THR A 162 -2.19 -6.89 18.95
N THR A 163 -2.06 -7.48 17.76
CA THR A 163 -2.31 -6.80 16.48
C THR A 163 -3.67 -6.11 16.43
N ASN A 164 -4.72 -6.76 16.92
CA ASN A 164 -6.08 -6.19 16.93
C ASN A 164 -6.20 -4.99 17.88
N ARG A 165 -5.67 -5.10 19.12
CA ARG A 165 -5.68 -3.99 20.09
C ARG A 165 -4.86 -2.81 19.60
N ARG A 166 -3.70 -3.08 19.01
CA ARG A 166 -2.83 -2.07 18.42
C ARG A 166 -3.48 -1.37 17.24
N SER A 167 -4.10 -2.12 16.32
CA SER A 167 -4.83 -1.57 15.18
C SER A 167 -5.98 -0.67 15.64
N ARG A 168 -6.79 -1.13 16.60
CA ARG A 168 -7.89 -0.32 17.15
C ARG A 168 -7.41 0.97 17.80
N ASN A 169 -6.31 0.91 18.55
CA ASN A 169 -5.74 2.12 19.17
C ASN A 169 -5.28 3.12 18.10
N LEU A 170 -4.55 2.66 17.08
CA LEU A 170 -4.03 3.51 16.00
C LEU A 170 -5.15 4.21 15.20
N HIS A 171 -6.27 3.51 14.96
CA HIS A 171 -7.40 4.04 14.17
C HIS A 171 -8.50 4.68 15.02
N SER A 172 -8.43 4.60 16.35
CA SER A 172 -9.40 5.26 17.23
C SER A 172 -9.40 6.77 17.00
N ASN A 173 -10.56 7.42 17.07
CA ASN A 173 -10.74 8.87 17.01
C ASN A 173 -10.36 9.62 15.70
N ASN A 174 -9.98 8.94 14.61
CA ASN A 174 -9.65 9.58 13.30
C ASN A 174 -10.54 9.10 12.13
N GLY A 175 -11.73 8.55 12.42
CA GLY A 175 -12.59 7.92 11.40
C GLY A 175 -12.91 8.84 10.21
N ALA A 176 -13.24 10.12 10.46
CA ALA A 176 -13.59 11.07 9.41
C ALA A 176 -12.40 11.40 8.48
N GLU A 177 -11.21 11.57 9.03
CA GLU A 177 -9.99 11.82 8.25
C GLU A 177 -9.62 10.60 7.41
N LEU A 178 -9.65 9.41 8.02
CA LEU A 178 -9.37 8.14 7.33
C LEU A 178 -10.37 7.88 6.20
N PHE A 179 -11.64 8.20 6.43
CA PHE A 179 -12.67 8.14 5.40
C PHE A 179 -12.37 9.10 4.25
N GLY A 180 -12.04 10.36 4.55
CA GLY A 180 -11.67 11.34 3.51
C GLY A 180 -10.47 10.90 2.68
N ARG A 181 -9.44 10.33 3.33
CA ARG A 181 -8.28 9.74 2.64
C ARG A 181 -8.68 8.54 1.76
N TRP A 182 -9.57 7.68 2.25
CA TRP A 182 -10.07 6.54 1.48
C TRP A 182 -10.85 6.99 0.24
N VAL A 183 -11.81 7.91 0.39
CA VAL A 183 -12.57 8.46 -0.75
C VAL A 183 -11.62 9.09 -1.77
N THR A 184 -10.67 9.91 -1.31
CA THR A 184 -9.70 10.54 -2.21
C THR A 184 -8.82 9.50 -2.91
N ALA A 185 -8.39 8.46 -2.21
CA ALA A 185 -7.61 7.36 -2.77
C ALA A 185 -8.39 6.59 -3.85
N VAL A 186 -9.68 6.34 -3.63
CA VAL A 186 -10.55 5.67 -4.61
C VAL A 186 -10.74 6.54 -5.85
N ILE A 187 -11.03 7.83 -5.68
CA ILE A 187 -11.22 8.77 -6.80
C ILE A 187 -9.93 8.90 -7.62
N VAL A 188 -8.81 9.18 -6.96
CA VAL A 188 -7.51 9.34 -7.63
C VAL A 188 -7.08 8.03 -8.28
N GLY A 189 -7.21 6.90 -7.59
CA GLY A 189 -6.85 5.59 -8.12
C GLY A 189 -7.71 5.19 -9.32
N GLY A 190 -9.02 5.41 -9.26
CA GLY A 190 -9.94 5.16 -10.36
C GLY A 190 -9.64 6.04 -11.58
N ALA A 191 -9.48 7.34 -11.37
CA ALA A 191 -9.15 8.29 -12.43
C ALA A 191 -7.81 7.94 -13.12
N LEU A 192 -6.76 7.62 -12.34
CA LEU A 192 -5.47 7.21 -12.88
C LEU A 192 -5.55 5.88 -13.64
N THR A 193 -6.35 4.93 -13.16
CA THR A 193 -6.52 3.63 -13.82
C THR A 193 -7.16 3.82 -15.20
N LEU A 194 -8.25 4.60 -15.27
CA LEU A 194 -8.90 4.91 -16.53
C LEU A 194 -7.97 5.67 -17.47
N ALA A 195 -7.30 6.73 -16.98
CA ALA A 195 -6.38 7.53 -17.77
C ALA A 195 -5.22 6.70 -18.35
N LEU A 196 -4.61 5.82 -17.54
CA LEU A 196 -3.56 4.91 -18.00
C LEU A 196 -4.09 3.85 -18.95
N GLY A 197 -5.26 3.26 -18.68
CA GLY A 197 -5.88 2.26 -19.55
C GLY A 197 -6.16 2.82 -20.96
N PHE A 198 -6.82 3.98 -21.04
CA PHE A 198 -7.05 4.66 -22.32
C PHE A 198 -5.73 5.09 -22.98
N GLY A 199 -4.78 5.63 -22.21
CA GLY A 199 -3.47 6.03 -22.73
C GLY A 199 -2.71 4.86 -23.35
N ILE A 200 -2.68 3.70 -22.69
CA ILE A 200 -2.04 2.48 -23.21
C ILE A 200 -2.76 2.03 -24.49
N ALA A 201 -4.09 1.98 -24.50
CA ALA A 201 -4.85 1.57 -25.67
C ALA A 201 -4.59 2.48 -26.90
N ILE A 202 -4.55 3.80 -26.68
CA ILE A 202 -4.22 4.78 -27.72
C ILE A 202 -2.79 4.58 -28.22
N LEU A 203 -1.81 4.39 -27.32
CA LEU A 203 -0.42 4.18 -27.73
C LEU A 203 -0.26 2.89 -28.55
N VAL A 204 -0.89 1.79 -28.13
CA VAL A 204 -0.83 0.50 -28.83
C VAL A 204 -1.47 0.58 -30.22
N THR A 205 -2.61 1.25 -30.35
CA THR A 205 -3.29 1.44 -31.63
C THR A 205 -2.54 2.39 -32.57
N GLN A 206 -2.16 3.57 -32.08
CA GLN A 206 -1.59 4.63 -32.93
C GLN A 206 -0.12 4.41 -33.26
N ILE A 207 0.68 3.92 -32.30
CA ILE A 207 2.12 3.71 -32.49
C ILE A 207 2.40 2.26 -32.88
N GLY A 208 1.72 1.31 -32.25
CA GLY A 208 1.93 -0.12 -32.48
C GLY A 208 1.21 -0.65 -33.72
N GLY A 209 0.19 0.04 -34.23
CA GLY A 209 -0.65 -0.43 -35.34
C GLY A 209 -1.48 -1.67 -35.01
N ILE A 210 -1.60 -2.03 -33.72
CA ILE A 210 -2.36 -3.18 -33.25
C ILE A 210 -3.73 -2.69 -32.79
N GLU A 211 -4.79 -3.18 -33.42
CA GLU A 211 -6.15 -2.89 -32.97
C GLU A 211 -6.40 -3.53 -31.61
N VAL A 212 -6.76 -2.70 -30.63
CA VAL A 212 -7.09 -3.16 -29.28
C VAL A 212 -8.55 -3.60 -29.28
N THR A 213 -8.77 -4.90 -29.45
CA THR A 213 -10.11 -5.49 -29.35
C THR A 213 -10.65 -5.38 -27.92
N PRO A 214 -11.98 -5.42 -27.71
CA PRO A 214 -12.58 -5.43 -26.37
C PRO A 214 -11.97 -6.52 -25.47
N LEU A 215 -11.70 -7.70 -26.02
CA LEU A 215 -11.04 -8.79 -25.30
C LEU A 215 -9.66 -8.35 -24.77
N ILE A 216 -8.80 -7.77 -25.60
CA ILE A 216 -7.46 -7.30 -25.17
C ILE A 216 -7.58 -6.15 -24.18
N GLN A 217 -8.54 -5.24 -24.40
CA GLN A 217 -8.80 -4.09 -23.54
C GLN A 217 -9.11 -4.55 -22.10
N PHE A 218 -10.01 -5.51 -21.94
CA PHE A 218 -10.46 -5.97 -20.63
C PHE A 218 -9.57 -7.07 -20.04
N LEU A 219 -8.98 -7.95 -20.84
CA LEU A 219 -8.13 -9.05 -20.34
C LEU A 219 -6.72 -8.57 -19.96
N VAL A 220 -6.17 -7.61 -20.70
CA VAL A 220 -4.77 -7.19 -20.56
C VAL A 220 -4.65 -5.74 -20.12
N VAL A 221 -5.16 -4.80 -20.93
CA VAL A 221 -4.91 -3.35 -20.72
C VAL A 221 -5.53 -2.85 -19.41
N GLY A 222 -6.78 -3.22 -19.15
CA GLY A 222 -7.51 -2.87 -17.93
C GLY A 222 -6.79 -3.36 -16.66
N PRO A 223 -6.61 -4.68 -16.47
CA PRO A 223 -5.90 -5.23 -15.32
C PRO A 223 -4.48 -4.69 -15.18
N LEU A 224 -3.74 -4.54 -16.28
CA LEU A 224 -2.39 -3.98 -16.24
C LEU A 224 -2.40 -2.54 -15.69
N SER A 225 -3.26 -1.68 -16.22
CA SER A 225 -3.38 -0.28 -15.77
C SER A 225 -3.76 -0.21 -14.29
N LEU A 226 -4.71 -1.05 -13.86
CA LEU A 226 -5.16 -1.13 -12.47
C LEU A 226 -4.01 -1.55 -11.54
N TRP A 227 -3.28 -2.60 -11.90
CA TRP A 227 -2.18 -3.08 -11.08
C TRP A 227 -1.00 -2.12 -11.01
N VAL A 228 -0.71 -1.39 -12.09
CA VAL A 228 0.30 -0.32 -12.08
C VAL A 228 -0.09 0.78 -11.08
N VAL A 229 -1.35 1.21 -11.10
CA VAL A 229 -1.86 2.19 -10.13
C VAL A 229 -1.82 1.64 -8.70
N VAL A 230 -2.22 0.38 -8.49
CA VAL A 230 -2.12 -0.28 -7.18
C VAL A 230 -0.68 -0.30 -6.66
N GLY A 231 0.30 -0.53 -7.53
CA GLY A 231 1.72 -0.49 -7.18
C GLY A 231 2.17 0.89 -6.66
N TRP A 232 1.77 1.96 -7.34
CA TRP A 232 2.04 3.33 -6.86
C TRP A 232 1.26 3.66 -5.58
N MET A 233 -0.01 3.27 -5.52
CA MET A 233 -0.85 3.46 -4.33
C MET A 233 -0.33 2.70 -3.11
N ALA A 234 0.43 1.62 -3.28
CA ALA A 234 1.14 0.96 -2.18
C ALA A 234 2.15 1.91 -1.50
N VAL A 235 2.86 2.72 -2.27
CA VAL A 235 3.80 3.72 -1.75
C VAL A 235 3.05 4.82 -1.02
N VAL A 236 1.94 5.31 -1.59
CA VAL A 236 1.04 6.28 -0.95
C VAL A 236 0.52 5.73 0.38
N ARG A 237 0.10 4.46 0.42
CA ARG A 237 -0.43 3.79 1.62
C ARG A 237 0.63 3.65 2.70
N PHE A 238 1.85 3.26 2.33
CA PHE A 238 2.99 3.20 3.24
C PHE A 238 3.31 4.57 3.86
N LEU A 239 3.40 5.62 3.05
CA LEU A 239 3.68 6.98 3.53
C LEU A 239 2.54 7.52 4.40
N SER A 240 1.28 7.19 4.05
CA SER A 240 0.11 7.56 4.85
C SER A 240 0.10 6.86 6.21
N TYR A 241 0.56 5.61 6.26
CA TYR A 241 0.75 4.89 7.53
C TYR A 241 1.83 5.54 8.40
N LEU A 242 2.98 5.92 7.82
CA LEU A 242 4.03 6.64 8.55
C LEU A 242 3.52 7.98 9.07
N ASP A 243 2.80 8.75 8.26
CA ASP A 243 2.20 10.03 8.68
C ASP A 243 1.24 9.84 9.85
N LEU A 244 0.35 8.83 9.79
CA LEU A 244 -0.55 8.53 10.90
C LEU A 244 0.21 8.18 12.18
N ARG A 245 1.32 7.45 12.05
CA ARG A 245 2.17 7.08 13.18
C ARG A 245 2.90 8.27 13.78
N ILE A 246 3.43 9.17 12.94
CA ILE A 246 4.08 10.42 13.39
C ILE A 246 3.11 11.25 14.21
N ARG A 247 1.87 11.42 13.73
CA ARG A 247 0.78 12.14 14.42
C ARG A 247 0.38 11.50 15.75
N ARG A 248 0.23 10.17 15.79
CA ARG A 248 -0.32 9.45 16.96
C ARG A 248 0.71 9.14 18.03
N GLU A 249 1.92 8.80 17.64
CA GLU A 249 2.99 8.42 18.56
C GLU A 249 3.87 9.62 18.95
N GLY A 250 3.62 10.80 18.38
CA GLY A 250 4.35 12.01 18.71
C GLY A 250 5.84 11.93 18.34
N TRP A 251 6.18 11.19 17.28
CA TRP A 251 7.58 11.03 16.84
C TRP A 251 8.26 12.36 16.56
N GLU A 252 7.50 13.34 16.07
CA GLU A 252 8.00 14.70 15.86
C GLU A 252 8.41 15.37 17.16
N VAL A 253 7.58 15.25 18.21
CA VAL A 253 7.87 15.80 19.54
C VAL A 253 9.08 15.10 20.16
N GLU A 254 9.17 13.77 20.04
CA GLU A 254 10.31 13.01 20.55
C GLU A 254 11.61 13.43 19.87
N LEU A 255 11.60 13.61 18.54
CA LEU A 255 12.76 14.06 17.77
C LEU A 255 13.14 15.50 18.10
N LEU A 256 12.17 16.40 18.26
CA LEU A 256 12.42 17.78 18.68
C LEU A 256 13.05 17.82 20.08
N MET A 257 12.53 17.03 21.03
CA MET A 257 13.10 16.94 22.38
C MET A 257 14.52 16.36 22.36
N ARG A 258 14.80 15.35 21.53
CA ARG A 258 16.15 14.78 21.37
C ARG A 258 17.11 15.77 20.72
N ALA A 259 16.67 16.50 19.69
CA ALA A 259 17.45 17.55 19.07
C ALA A 259 17.77 18.68 20.06
N GLU A 260 16.80 19.08 20.87
CA GLU A 260 16.99 20.12 21.90
C GLU A 260 17.90 19.63 23.03
N ALA A 261 17.72 18.40 23.51
CA ALA A 261 18.62 17.77 24.47
C ALA A 261 20.07 17.68 23.94
N SER A 262 20.24 17.44 22.63
CA SER A 262 21.55 17.44 21.97
C SER A 262 22.17 18.83 21.87
N ARG A 263 21.34 19.88 21.68
CA ARG A 263 21.78 21.28 21.74
C ARG A 263 22.24 21.66 23.15
N LEU A 264 21.47 21.33 24.18
CA LEU A 264 21.81 21.59 25.58
C LEU A 264 23.04 20.82 26.06
N ARG A 265 23.27 19.62 25.48
CA ARG A 265 24.48 18.81 25.75
C ARG A 265 25.72 19.28 25.02
N ARG A 266 25.63 20.15 24.01
CA ARG A 266 26.82 20.83 23.47
C ARG A 266 27.26 21.82 24.54
N PRO A 267 28.38 21.58 25.26
CA PRO A 267 28.85 22.53 26.24
C PRO A 267 29.09 23.85 25.52
N SER A 268 28.70 24.94 26.17
CA SER A 268 29.05 26.32 25.84
C SER A 268 30.57 26.49 25.84
N SER A 269 31.23 26.00 24.79
CA SER A 269 32.68 26.12 24.56
C SER A 269 33.09 27.53 24.11
N LEU A 270 32.24 28.53 24.36
CA LEU A 270 32.41 29.92 23.91
C LEU A 270 32.26 30.96 25.05
N VAL A 271 32.40 30.57 26.32
CA VAL A 271 32.36 31.53 27.46
C VAL A 271 33.69 31.58 28.24
N SER A 272 34.81 31.22 27.63
CA SER A 272 36.13 31.46 28.22
C SER A 272 37.12 31.89 27.15
N ALA A 273 37.06 33.18 26.79
CA ALA A 273 38.15 33.92 26.17
C ALA A 273 38.16 35.33 26.77
#